data_AF-A0A317PVA0-F1
#
_entry.id   AF-A0A317PVA0-F1
#
_cell.length_a   1.000
_cell.length_b   1.000
_cell.length_c   1.000
_cell.angle_alpha   90.00
_cell.angle_beta   90.00
_cell.angle_gamma   90.00
#
_symmetry.space_group_name_H-M   'P 1'
#
loop_
_entity.id
_entity.type
_entity.pdbx_description
1 polymer ?
#
loop_
_entity_poly.entity_id
_entity_poly.type
_entity_poly.pdbx_seq_one_letter_code
_entity_poly.pdbx_strand_id
1 'polypeptide(L)'
;MANIDIYTTTTCPYCSRAKALLSSKGVSFNEIIIDRDDGLRAQMMERSGRRTVPQIFIDEQHIGGCDDLYALDARGGLDPLLN
;
A
#
# COMPACT_ATOMS: atom_id res chain seq x y z
N MET A 1 5.74 9.71 12.47
CA MET A 1 4.92 8.47 12.47
C MET A 1 3.97 8.58 11.30
N ALA A 2 4.36 7.98 10.18
CA ALA A 2 3.67 8.11 8.91
C ALA A 2 2.36 7.33 8.88
N ASN A 3 1.34 7.89 8.22
CA ASN A 3 0.07 7.21 7.99
C ASN A 3 0.18 6.32 6.76
N ILE A 4 0.22 5.01 6.95
CA ILE A 4 0.38 4.07 5.84
C ILE A 4 -0.96 3.42 5.56
N ASP A 5 -1.55 3.71 4.41
CA ASP A 5 -2.76 3.03 3.93
C ASP A 5 -2.37 2.02 2.83
N ILE A 6 -2.90 0.80 2.94
CA ILE A 6 -2.74 -0.21 1.90
C ILE A 6 -4.10 -0.77 1.50
N TYR A 7 -4.48 -0.54 0.23
CA TYR A 7 -5.66 -1.16 -0.36
C TYR A 7 -5.33 -2.57 -0.84
N THR A 8 -6.07 -3.56 -0.34
CA THR A 8 -5.82 -4.98 -0.60
C THR A 8 -7.09 -5.73 -0.99
N THR A 9 -6.88 -6.95 -1.48
CA THR A 9 -7.93 -7.97 -1.61
C THR A 9 -7.48 -9.25 -0.90
N THR A 10 -8.44 -9.98 -0.36
CA THR A 10 -8.27 -11.19 0.46
C THR A 10 -7.52 -12.28 -0.31
N THR A 11 -7.68 -12.34 -1.63
CA THR A 11 -7.08 -13.40 -2.47
C THR A 11 -5.81 -12.95 -3.20
N CYS A 12 -5.24 -11.79 -2.90
CA CYS A 12 -4.07 -11.28 -3.64
C CYS A 12 -2.73 -11.61 -2.97
N PRO A 13 -1.87 -12.42 -3.60
CA PRO A 13 -0.56 -12.77 -3.04
C PRO A 13 0.40 -11.58 -2.96
N TYR A 14 0.27 -10.59 -3.87
CA TYR A 14 1.09 -9.38 -3.86
C TYR A 14 0.78 -8.48 -2.66
N CYS A 15 -0.48 -8.45 -2.21
CA CYS A 15 -0.86 -7.72 -1.00
C CYS A 15 -0.15 -8.27 0.23
N SER A 16 -0.11 -9.61 0.38
CA SER A 16 0.60 -10.27 1.47
C SER A 16 2.10 -9.95 1.48
N ARG A 17 2.73 -9.86 0.30
CA ARG A 17 4.16 -9.49 0.18
C ARG A 17 4.40 -8.03 0.60
N ALA A 18 3.59 -7.10 0.12
CA ALA A 18 3.68 -5.69 0.51
C ALA A 18 3.51 -5.50 2.03
N LYS A 19 2.52 -6.17 2.64
CA LYS A 19 2.31 -6.17 4.09
C LYS A 19 3.51 -6.73 4.84
N ALA A 20 4.07 -7.85 4.37
CA ALA A 20 5.24 -8.46 5.00
C ALA A 20 6.46 -7.52 4.99
N LEU A 21 6.67 -6.75 3.92
CA LEU A 21 7.74 -5.75 3.85
C LEU A 21 7.53 -4.64 4.89
N LEU A 22 6.34 -4.06 4.95
CA LEU A 22 5.99 -3.02 5.93
C LEU A 22 6.11 -3.54 7.37
N SER A 23 5.62 -4.75 7.65
CA SER A 23 5.80 -5.40 8.96
C SER A 23 7.27 -5.66 9.28
N SER A 24 8.09 -6.04 8.30
CA SER A 24 9.54 -6.23 8.49
C SER A 24 10.26 -4.92 8.82
N LYS A 25 9.72 -3.78 8.39
CA LYS A 25 10.22 -2.44 8.76
C LYS A 25 9.73 -1.99 10.14
N GLY A 26 8.85 -2.77 10.78
CA GLY A 26 8.34 -2.46 12.13
C GLY A 26 7.32 -1.32 12.15
N VAL A 27 6.70 -1.00 11.01
CA VAL A 27 5.71 0.07 10.91
C VAL A 27 4.29 -0.46 10.95
N SER A 28 3.40 0.32 11.58
CA SER A 28 1.95 0.08 11.56
C SER A 28 1.36 0.61 10.27
N PHE A 29 0.44 -0.14 9.68
CA PHE A 29 -0.30 0.25 8.48
C PHE A 29 -1.78 -0.09 8.62
N ASN A 30 -2.62 0.67 7.93
CA ASN A 30 -4.05 0.49 7.82
C ASN A 30 -4.37 -0.32 6.57
N GLU A 31 -4.86 -1.54 6.74
CA GLU A 31 -5.29 -2.40 5.64
C GLU A 31 -6.76 -2.13 5.29
N ILE A 32 -6.99 -1.71 4.04
CA ILE A 32 -8.31 -1.43 3.49
C ILE A 32 -8.66 -2.54 2.49
N ILE A 33 -9.51 -3.47 2.90
CA ILE A 33 -9.94 -4.60 2.07
C ILE A 33 -11.10 -4.17 1.18
N ILE A 34 -10.91 -4.22 -0.15
CA ILE A 34 -11.89 -3.72 -1.13
C ILE A 34 -12.76 -4.80 -1.79
N ASP A 35 -12.69 -6.06 -1.33
CA ASP A 35 -13.35 -7.21 -2.01
C ASP A 35 -14.87 -7.10 -2.13
N ARG A 36 -15.52 -6.42 -1.19
CA ARG A 36 -16.98 -6.39 -1.08
C ARG A 36 -17.55 -4.99 -0.98
N ASP A 37 -16.70 -3.97 -1.11
CA ASP A 37 -17.09 -2.57 -0.97
C ASP A 37 -16.71 -1.81 -2.24
N ASP A 38 -17.70 -1.63 -3.10
CA ASP A 38 -17.56 -0.86 -4.33
C ASP A 38 -17.21 0.62 -4.06
N GLY A 39 -17.59 1.15 -2.90
CA GLY A 39 -17.24 2.50 -2.46
C GLY A 39 -15.76 2.64 -2.17
N LEU A 40 -15.17 1.69 -1.43
CA LEU A 40 -13.73 1.66 -1.16
C LEU A 40 -12.92 1.46 -2.45
N ARG A 41 -13.43 0.66 -3.39
CA ARG A 41 -12.81 0.50 -4.70
C ARG A 41 -12.85 1.81 -5.51
N ALA A 42 -13.96 2.54 -5.49
CA ALA A 42 -14.08 3.85 -6.14
C ALA A 42 -13.09 4.85 -5.51
N GLN A 43 -13.03 4.91 -4.18
CA GLN A 43 -12.09 5.76 -3.46
C GLN A 43 -10.63 5.42 -3.79
N MET A 44 -10.28 4.12 -3.84
CA MET A 44 -8.94 3.68 -4.26
C MET A 44 -8.62 4.16 -5.68
N MET A 45 -9.57 4.03 -6.62
CA MET A 45 -9.37 4.48 -8.00
C MET A 45 -9.22 6.00 -8.08
N GLU A 46 -9.99 6.76 -7.29
CA GLU A 46 -9.90 8.22 -7.22
C GLU A 46 -8.54 8.67 -6.66
N ARG A 47 -8.05 8.02 -5.59
CA ARG A 47 -6.75 8.34 -4.98
C ARG A 47 -5.56 7.88 -5.81
N SER A 48 -5.60 6.70 -6.41
CA SER A 48 -4.45 6.08 -7.08
C SER A 48 -4.42 6.27 -8.60
N GLY A 49 -5.56 6.62 -9.20
CA GLY A 49 -5.76 6.54 -10.66
C GLY A 49 -5.65 5.12 -11.23
N ARG A 50 -5.51 4.09 -10.39
CA ARG A 50 -5.29 2.69 -10.76
C ARG A 50 -6.41 1.81 -10.20
N ARG A 51 -6.74 0.75 -10.93
CA ARG A 51 -7.76 -0.24 -10.52
C ARG A 51 -7.15 -1.54 -9.97
N THR A 52 -5.83 -1.66 -9.99
CA THR A 52 -5.10 -2.86 -9.56
C THR A 52 -4.78 -2.79 -8.07
N VAL A 53 -4.65 -3.94 -7.42
CA VAL A 53 -4.18 -4.05 -6.02
C VAL A 53 -2.85 -4.80 -5.97
N PRO A 54 -1.98 -4.55 -4.97
CA PRO A 54 -2.14 -3.55 -3.91
C PRO A 54 -1.97 -2.11 -4.41
N GLN A 55 -2.58 -1.14 -3.71
CA GLN A 55 -2.22 0.29 -3.83
C GLN A 55 -1.79 0.79 -2.45
N ILE A 56 -0.56 1.29 -2.36
CA ILE A 56 0.07 1.73 -1.11
C ILE A 56 0.21 3.24 -1.12
N PHE A 57 -0.18 3.85 -0.01
CA PHE A 57 -0.04 5.27 0.27
C PHE A 57 0.71 5.43 1.58
N ILE A 58 1.64 6.38 1.60
CA ILE A 58 2.34 6.81 2.80
C ILE A 58 2.09 8.30 2.93
N ASP A 59 1.37 8.67 3.99
CA ASP A 59 0.75 9.97 4.18
C ASP A 59 -0.10 10.37 2.95
N GLU A 60 0.25 11.48 2.30
CA GLU A 60 -0.43 11.97 1.09
C GLU A 60 0.22 11.44 -0.20
N GLN A 61 1.31 10.68 -0.10
CA GLN A 61 2.06 10.20 -1.24
C GLN A 61 1.59 8.84 -1.71
N HIS A 62 1.20 8.76 -2.98
CA HIS A 62 0.94 7.49 -3.66
C HIS A 62 2.26 6.82 -4.04
N ILE A 63 2.53 5.66 -3.44
CA ILE A 63 3.72 4.86 -3.73
C ILE A 63 3.49 3.97 -4.95
N GLY A 64 2.28 3.42 -5.09
CA GLY A 64 1.92 2.52 -6.18
C GLY A 64 1.67 1.10 -5.71
N GLY A 65 2.10 0.13 -6.51
CA GLY A 65 1.89 -1.29 -6.26
C GLY A 65 2.96 -1.94 -5.39
N CYS A 66 2.92 -3.28 -5.35
CA CYS A 66 3.91 -4.08 -4.62
C CYS A 66 5.31 -3.86 -5.20
N ASP A 67 5.46 -3.91 -6.53
CA ASP A 67 6.76 -3.71 -7.19
C ASP A 67 7.31 -2.30 -6.95
N ASP A 68 6.44 -1.28 -7.01
CA ASP A 68 6.83 0.11 -6.74
C ASP A 68 7.37 0.27 -5.30
N LEU A 69 6.71 -0.36 -4.32
CA LEU A 69 7.14 -0.36 -2.92
C LEU A 69 8.50 -1.06 -2.73
N TYR A 70 8.69 -2.23 -3.32
CA TYR A 70 9.98 -2.94 -3.25
C TYR A 70 11.09 -2.18 -3.97
N ALA A 71 10.81 -1.55 -5.11
CA ALA A 71 11.76 -0.72 -5.82
C ALA A 71 12.15 0.52 -5.01
N LEU A 72 11.20 1.13 -4.31
CA LEU A 72 11.43 2.24 -3.38
C LEU A 72 12.28 1.82 -2.18
N ASP A 73 12.04 0.64 -1.62
CA ASP A 73 12.83 0.08 -0.53
C ASP A 73 14.27 -0.24 -0.97
N ALA A 74 14.42 -0.90 -2.12
CA ALA A 74 15.71 -1.28 -2.66
C ALA A 74 16.64 -0.08 -2.94
N ARG A 75 16.07 1.09 -3.26
CA ARG A 75 16.84 2.34 -3.42
C ARG A 75 17.02 3.13 -2.11
N GLY A 76 16.59 2.59 -0.97
CA GLY A 76 16.67 3.25 0.35
C GLY A 76 15.72 4.45 0.52
N GLY A 77 14.72 4.58 -0.35
CA GLY A 77 13.76 5.69 -0.33
C GLY A 77 12.53 5.42 0.54
N LEU A 78 12.33 4.19 1.01
CA LEU A 78 11.18 3.84 1.85
C LEU A 78 11.38 4.32 3.29
N ASP A 79 12.52 4.00 3.90
CA ASP A 79 12.85 4.36 5.29
C ASP A 79 12.65 5.85 5.65
N PRO A 80 13.04 6.84 4.82
CA PRO A 80 12.78 8.24 5.14
C PRO A 80 11.30 8.63 5.13
N LEU A 81 10.44 7.89 4.43
CA LEU A 81 8.99 8.12 4.42
C LEU A 81 8.28 7.49 5.63
N LEU A 82 8.97 6.62 6.37
CA LEU A 82 8.39 5.90 7.51
C LEU A 82 8.59 6.61 8.87
N ASN A 83 9.43 7.66 8.93
CA ASN A 83 9.84 8.35 10.16
C ASN A 83 8.88 9.50 10.53
#